data_AF-A0AAU7ZHI1-F1
#
_entry.id   AF-A0AAU7ZHI1-F1
#
_cell.length_a   1.000
_cell.length_b   1.000
_cell.length_c   1.000
_cell.angle_alpha   90.00
_cell.angle_beta   90.00
_cell.angle_gamma   90.00
#
_symmetry.space_group_name_H-M   'P 1'
#
loop_
_entity.id
_entity.type
_entity.pdbx_description
1 polymer ?
#
loop_
_entity_poly.entity_id
_entity_poly.type
_entity_poly.pdbx_seq_one_letter_code
_entity_poly.pdbx_strand_id
1 'polypeptide(L)'
;MGSDDEFDPKEMKFESVLQANVPKGRAGKHKEIITQLLSDIAQLKVGSALKIPLDQLPDTKENVRSALSRAARQQKINLATSSNDEFLFVWKTDK
;
A
#
# COMPACT_ATOMS: atom_id res chain seq x y z
N MET A 1 5.63 55.29 3.43
CA MET A 1 4.88 54.43 2.49
C MET A 1 5.61 53.10 2.41
N GLY A 2 4.87 52.00 2.46
CA GLY A 2 5.33 50.67 2.87
C GLY A 2 6.28 49.95 1.93
N SER A 3 6.88 48.93 2.53
CA SER A 3 7.81 47.94 2.00
C SER A 3 7.15 47.05 0.95
N ASP A 4 7.71 47.02 -0.26
CA ASP A 4 7.51 45.93 -1.21
C ASP A 4 8.79 45.06 -1.14
N ASP A 5 8.70 44.00 -0.33
CA ASP A 5 9.68 42.93 -0.25
C ASP A 5 9.59 42.16 -1.59
N GLU A 6 10.49 42.52 -2.51
CA GLU A 6 10.63 41.91 -3.82
C GLU A 6 11.10 40.45 -3.64
N PHE A 7 10.14 39.52 -3.61
CA PHE A 7 10.41 38.07 -3.59
C PHE A 7 11.07 37.68 -4.92
N ASP A 8 12.39 37.71 -4.96
CA ASP A 8 13.20 37.21 -6.07
C ASP A 8 13.19 35.66 -6.02
N PRO A 9 12.42 34.96 -6.89
CA PRO A 9 12.35 33.51 -6.85
C PRO A 9 13.58 32.96 -7.57
N LYS A 10 14.70 32.99 -6.86
CA LYS A 10 15.99 32.46 -7.27
C LYS A 10 15.86 31.00 -7.71
N GLU A 11 15.83 30.81 -9.03
CA GLU A 11 16.04 29.58 -9.80
C GLU A 11 15.62 28.28 -9.10
N MET A 12 14.32 27.97 -9.13
CA MET A 12 13.89 26.58 -8.95
C MET A 12 14.39 25.76 -10.15
N LYS A 13 15.42 24.93 -9.95
CA LYS A 13 15.98 24.02 -10.97
C LYS A 13 15.01 22.94 -11.48
N PHE A 14 13.80 22.89 -10.94
CA PHE A 14 12.80 21.88 -11.23
C PHE A 14 11.43 22.54 -11.27
N GLU A 15 10.63 22.20 -12.30
CA GLU A 15 9.28 22.74 -12.49
C GLU A 15 8.37 22.45 -11.30
N SER A 16 7.69 23.48 -10.80
CA SER A 16 6.64 23.36 -9.80
C SER A 16 5.31 23.02 -10.47
N VAL A 17 4.91 21.74 -10.39
CA VAL A 17 3.60 21.30 -10.89
C VAL A 17 2.52 21.49 -9.82
N LEU A 18 1.33 21.92 -10.26
CA LEU A 18 0.13 22.01 -9.42
C LEU A 18 -0.11 20.68 -8.71
N GLN A 19 -0.37 20.71 -7.39
CA GLN A 19 -0.62 19.51 -6.57
C GLN A 19 -1.81 18.66 -7.11
N ALA A 20 -2.71 19.27 -7.87
CA ALA A 20 -3.81 18.60 -8.57
C ALA A 20 -3.35 17.76 -9.78
N ASN A 21 -2.26 18.16 -10.45
CA ASN A 21 -1.62 17.46 -11.56
C ASN A 21 -0.55 16.45 -11.10
N VAL A 22 -0.23 16.42 -9.80
CA VAL A 22 0.58 15.34 -9.24
C VAL A 22 -0.25 14.06 -9.34
N PRO A 23 0.17 13.04 -10.11
CA PRO A 23 -0.53 11.78 -10.17
C PRO A 23 -0.49 11.13 -8.78
N LYS A 24 -1.52 11.39 -7.97
CA LYS A 24 -1.79 10.70 -6.69
C LYS A 24 -2.10 9.20 -6.88
N GLY A 25 -2.00 8.70 -8.11
CA GLY A 25 -2.41 7.37 -8.55
C GLY A 25 -1.43 6.23 -8.23
N ARG A 26 -0.21 6.50 -7.75
CA ARG A 26 0.72 5.40 -7.40
C ARG A 26 0.31 4.66 -6.12
N ALA A 27 -0.40 5.30 -5.19
CA ALA A 27 -0.83 4.68 -3.93
C ALA A 27 -2.23 4.03 -3.99
N GLY A 28 -3.09 4.43 -4.94
CA GLY A 28 -4.48 3.98 -5.04
C GLY A 28 -4.61 2.54 -5.53
N LYS A 29 -4.13 2.26 -6.75
CA LYS A 29 -4.22 0.92 -7.36
C LYS A 29 -3.55 -0.16 -6.53
N HIS A 30 -2.37 0.13 -5.97
CA HIS A 30 -1.67 -0.81 -5.10
C HIS A 30 -2.51 -1.12 -3.85
N LYS A 31 -3.03 -0.09 -3.19
CA LYS A 31 -3.87 -0.27 -2.00
C LYS A 31 -5.17 -1.00 -2.33
N GLU A 32 -5.82 -0.71 -3.46
CA GLU A 32 -7.04 -1.40 -3.89
C GLU A 32 -6.82 -2.88 -4.10
N ILE A 33 -5.78 -3.28 -4.85
CA ILE A 33 -5.47 -4.70 -5.10
C ILE A 33 -5.20 -5.41 -3.76
N ILE A 34 -4.39 -4.83 -2.87
CA ILE A 34 -4.12 -5.44 -1.56
C ILE A 34 -5.37 -5.48 -0.68
N THR A 35 -6.22 -4.45 -0.71
CA THR A 35 -7.46 -4.41 0.08
C THR A 35 -8.46 -5.43 -0.43
N GLN A 36 -8.54 -5.64 -1.75
CA GLN A 36 -9.36 -6.67 -2.35
C GLN A 36 -8.85 -8.05 -1.97
N LEU A 37 -7.55 -8.30 -2.16
CA LEU A 37 -6.91 -9.55 -1.77
C LEU A 37 -7.13 -9.86 -0.28
N LEU A 38 -7.04 -8.85 0.58
CA LEU A 38 -7.36 -9.01 1.99
C LEU A 38 -8.84 -9.30 2.20
N SER A 39 -9.75 -8.62 1.52
CA SER A 39 -11.18 -8.88 1.64
C SER A 39 -11.54 -10.32 1.25
N ASP A 40 -10.80 -10.89 0.29
CA ASP A 40 -10.93 -12.29 -0.10
C ASP A 40 -10.36 -13.20 1.00
N ILE A 41 -9.19 -12.88 1.58
CA ILE A 41 -8.63 -13.55 2.76
C ILE A 41 -9.62 -13.47 3.95
N ALA A 42 -10.25 -12.33 4.14
CA ALA A 42 -11.23 -12.05 5.18
C ALA A 42 -12.54 -12.83 4.98
N GLN A 43 -12.77 -13.41 3.80
CA GLN A 43 -13.89 -14.32 3.53
C GLN A 43 -13.47 -15.80 3.55
N LEU A 44 -12.18 -16.12 3.53
CA LEU A 44 -11.69 -17.49 3.69
C LEU A 44 -12.18 -18.11 5.01
N LYS A 45 -12.49 -19.41 4.94
CA LYS A 45 -12.80 -20.23 6.12
C LYS A 45 -11.59 -20.35 7.05
N VAL A 46 -11.87 -20.49 8.34
CA VAL A 46 -10.86 -20.83 9.35
C VAL A 46 -10.13 -22.11 8.94
N GLY A 47 -8.80 -22.08 8.98
CA GLY A 47 -7.94 -23.19 8.54
C GLY A 47 -7.56 -23.16 7.05
N SER A 48 -7.97 -22.14 6.29
CA SER A 48 -7.53 -21.93 4.90
C SER A 48 -6.42 -20.88 4.81
N ALA A 49 -5.44 -21.13 3.93
CA ALA A 49 -4.37 -20.19 3.61
C ALA A 49 -4.44 -19.79 2.13
N LEU A 50 -4.25 -18.49 1.87
CA LEU A 50 -4.11 -17.93 0.54
C LEU A 50 -2.63 -17.93 0.16
N LYS A 51 -2.32 -18.61 -0.94
CA LYS A 51 -0.99 -18.64 -1.56
C LYS A 51 -0.97 -17.61 -2.68
N ILE A 52 -0.15 -16.57 -2.53
CA ILE A 52 -0.03 -15.47 -3.47
C ILE A 52 1.37 -15.50 -4.06
N PRO A 53 1.53 -15.66 -5.39
CA PRO A 53 2.83 -15.55 -6.04
C PRO A 53 3.36 -14.12 -5.91
N LEU A 54 4.61 -13.96 -5.48
CA LEU A 54 5.24 -12.63 -5.42
C LEU A 54 5.36 -12.00 -6.81
N ASP A 55 5.46 -12.81 -7.86
CA ASP A 55 5.51 -12.39 -9.26
C ASP A 55 4.21 -11.72 -9.76
N GLN A 56 3.06 -12.06 -9.14
CA GLN A 56 1.78 -11.40 -9.44
C GLN A 56 1.56 -10.13 -8.62
N LEU A 57 2.44 -9.84 -7.66
CA LEU A 57 2.31 -8.66 -6.84
C LEU A 57 2.94 -7.46 -7.55
N PRO A 58 2.28 -6.30 -7.53
CA PRO A 58 2.79 -5.09 -8.17
C PRO A 58 3.99 -4.47 -7.41
N ASP A 59 4.45 -5.10 -6.33
CA ASP A 59 5.44 -4.55 -5.41
C ASP A 59 6.19 -5.64 -4.64
N THR A 60 7.21 -5.22 -3.89
CA THR A 60 8.08 -6.05 -3.06
C THR A 60 7.34 -6.73 -1.91
N LYS A 61 7.90 -7.87 -1.45
CA LYS A 61 7.39 -8.66 -0.31
C LYS A 61 7.13 -7.83 0.94
N GLU A 62 7.94 -6.81 1.21
CA GLU A 62 7.84 -5.95 2.38
C GLU A 62 6.67 -4.97 2.29
N ASN A 63 6.45 -4.39 1.11
CA ASN A 63 5.30 -3.52 0.85
C ASN A 63 3.99 -4.32 0.92
N VAL A 64 3.97 -5.53 0.36
CA VAL A 64 2.77 -6.37 0.41
C VAL A 64 2.48 -6.84 1.83
N ARG A 65 3.50 -7.28 2.58
CA ARG A 65 3.34 -7.62 4.01
C ARG A 65 2.82 -6.42 4.80
N SER A 66 3.38 -5.23 4.57
CA SER A 66 2.97 -4.00 5.26
C SER A 66 1.53 -3.63 4.92
N ALA A 67 1.14 -3.73 3.65
CA ALA A 67 -0.21 -3.44 3.20
C ALA A 67 -1.24 -4.46 3.75
N LEU A 68 -0.90 -5.75 3.74
CA LEU A 68 -1.71 -6.81 4.39
C LEU A 68 -1.86 -6.58 5.88
N SER A 69 -0.75 -6.34 6.61
CA SER A 69 -0.76 -6.08 8.05
C SER A 69 -1.61 -4.85 8.42
N ARG A 70 -1.47 -3.77 7.65
CA ARG A 70 -2.29 -2.56 7.82
C ARG A 70 -3.76 -2.85 7.59
N ALA A 71 -4.11 -3.52 6.50
CA ALA A 71 -5.48 -3.79 6.16
C ALA A 71 -6.12 -4.80 7.15
N ALA A 72 -5.36 -5.77 7.67
CA ALA A 72 -5.79 -6.68 8.73
C ALA A 72 -6.21 -5.93 10.00
N ARG A 73 -5.34 -4.98 10.43
CA ARG A 73 -5.60 -4.11 11.58
C ARG A 73 -6.83 -3.24 11.37
N GLN A 74 -7.06 -2.76 10.15
CA GLN A 74 -8.26 -1.98 9.82
C GLN A 74 -9.54 -2.81 9.96
N GLN A 75 -9.50 -4.08 9.59
CA GLN A 75 -10.65 -5.00 9.73
C GLN A 75 -10.72 -5.66 11.11
N LYS A 76 -9.77 -5.39 12.02
CA LYS A 76 -9.61 -6.08 13.32
C LYS A 76 -9.56 -7.61 13.18
N ILE A 77 -9.02 -8.10 12.07
CA ILE A 77 -8.85 -9.53 11.81
C ILE A 77 -7.43 -9.91 12.20
N ASN A 78 -7.32 -10.95 13.03
CA ASN A 78 -6.04 -11.57 13.30
C ASN A 78 -5.67 -12.47 12.11
N LEU A 79 -4.64 -12.05 11.37
CA LEU A 79 -4.05 -12.83 10.31
C LEU A 79 -2.58 -13.05 10.57
N ALA A 80 -2.08 -14.19 10.10
CA ALA A 80 -0.67 -14.50 10.05
C ALA A 80 -0.22 -14.52 8.60
N THR A 81 0.98 -13.97 8.37
CA THR A 81 1.64 -13.97 7.07
C THR A 81 2.95 -14.74 7.19
N SER A 82 3.22 -15.63 6.24
CA SER A 82 4.55 -16.19 6.01
C SER A 82 4.95 -15.94 4.56
N SER A 83 6.21 -15.63 4.31
CA SER A 83 6.72 -15.34 2.97
C SER A 83 7.98 -16.15 2.72
N ASN A 84 8.05 -16.77 1.54
CA ASN A 84 9.25 -17.40 1.01
C ASN A 84 9.79 -16.55 -0.16
N ASP A 85 10.78 -17.06 -0.90
CA ASP A 85 11.39 -16.37 -2.05
C ASP A 85 10.43 -16.17 -3.22
N GLU A 86 9.43 -17.04 -3.38
CA GLU A 86 8.52 -17.03 -4.53
C GLU A 86 7.05 -16.75 -4.14
N PHE A 87 6.66 -17.05 -2.90
CA PHE A 87 5.25 -17.05 -2.50
C PHE A 87 5.05 -16.39 -1.13
N LEU A 88 3.93 -15.67 -1.00
CA LEU A 88 3.39 -15.17 0.24
C LEU A 88 2.18 -16.00 0.63
N PHE A 89 2.22 -16.59 1.82
CA PHE A 89 1.16 -17.33 2.45
C PHE A 89 0.47 -16.45 3.48
N VAL A 90 -0.85 -16.34 3.39
CA VAL A 90 -1.64 -15.55 4.34
C VAL A 90 -2.82 -16.37 4.83
N TRP A 91 -3.01 -16.48 6.13
CA TRP A 91 -4.15 -17.20 6.72
C TRP A 91 -4.71 -16.44 7.90
N LYS A 92 -5.99 -16.67 8.17
CA LYS A 92 -6.62 -16.21 9.40
C LYS A 92 -6.16 -17.07 10.57
N THR A 93 -5.88 -16.43 11.69
CA THR A 93 -5.66 -17.11 12.96
C THR A 93 -6.83 -16.79 13.88
N ASP A 94 -7.41 -17.84 14.45
CA ASP A 94 -8.40 -17.74 15.51
C ASP A 94 -7.62 -17.56 16.81
N LYS A 95 -7.28 -16.32 17.14
CA LYS A 95 -6.68 -15.97 18.43
C LYS A 95 -7.29 -14.69 18.95
#